data_AF-A0A0C3AUP0-F1
#
_entry.id   AF-A0A0C3AUP0-F1
#
_cell.length_a   1.000
_cell.length_b   1.000
_cell.length_c   1.000
_cell.angle_alpha   90.00
_cell.angle_beta   90.00
_cell.angle_gamma   90.00
#
_symmetry.space_group_name_H-M   'P 1'
#
loop_
_entity.id
_entity.type
_entity.pdbx_description
1 polymer ?
#
loop_
_entity_poly.entity_id
_entity_poly.type
_entity_poly.pdbx_seq_one_letter_code
_entity_poly.pdbx_strand_id
1 'polypeptide(L)'
;IPGHPRIRGQFADYLRGDAKSGTAKVAGVKGVVFVCDAAALTRNSSTVAEHLHLIMSAIANLPPSIPAPPILVFANKSDLLPKTAEKTANSALALTRTQTILERELEKRRQASLSRGQTGAGGGVLSELGEDADAAAEGTALGGLDIAEDAEGTSFTFEKWEGGDIEVRSGWVDVKRKSGKEGESDSEGESPVRGEKEKRGDGLGKLVEWVAALR
;
A
#
# COMPACT_ATOMS: atom_id res chain seq x y z
N ILE A 1 -11.77 4.38 1.04
CA ILE A 1 -11.93 3.52 2.25
C ILE A 1 -11.17 4.17 3.41
N PRO A 2 -11.78 4.32 4.61
CA PRO A 2 -11.08 4.87 5.78
C PRO A 2 -9.91 4.00 6.24
N GLY A 3 -8.79 4.62 6.64
CA GLY A 3 -7.56 3.89 7.01
C GLY A 3 -7.47 3.40 8.46
N HIS A 4 -8.48 3.65 9.30
CA HIS A 4 -8.42 3.32 10.72
C HIS A 4 -8.50 1.78 10.95
N PRO A 5 -7.67 1.16 11.81
CA PRO A 5 -7.58 -0.30 11.96
C PRO A 5 -8.90 -1.04 12.14
N ARG A 6 -9.84 -0.45 12.89
CA ARG A 6 -11.18 -1.03 13.12
C ARG A 6 -12.08 -1.10 11.88
N ILE A 7 -11.84 -0.27 10.88
CA ILE A 7 -12.75 -0.11 9.73
C ILE A 7 -12.03 -0.25 8.38
N ARG A 8 -10.70 -0.40 8.38
CA ARG A 8 -9.91 -0.55 7.15
C ARG A 8 -10.31 -1.81 6.37
N GLY A 9 -10.81 -2.86 7.03
CA GLY A 9 -11.28 -4.10 6.40
C GLY A 9 -12.49 -3.94 5.47
N GLN A 10 -13.20 -2.81 5.53
CA GLN A 10 -14.34 -2.52 4.64
C GLN A 10 -13.98 -2.57 3.14
N PHE A 11 -12.69 -2.53 2.77
CA PHE A 11 -12.27 -2.71 1.38
C PHE A 11 -12.73 -4.04 0.79
N ALA A 12 -12.85 -5.10 1.61
CA ALA A 12 -13.19 -6.44 1.15
C ALA A 12 -14.60 -6.52 0.56
N ASP A 13 -15.53 -5.71 1.09
CA ASP A 13 -16.91 -5.61 0.60
C ASP A 13 -16.96 -5.03 -0.82
N TYR A 14 -16.03 -4.12 -1.15
CA TYR A 14 -15.90 -3.56 -2.50
C TYR A 14 -15.27 -4.55 -3.49
N LEU A 15 -14.39 -5.44 -3.03
CA LEU A 15 -13.69 -6.42 -3.87
C LEU A 15 -14.56 -7.64 -4.18
N ARG A 16 -15.17 -8.26 -3.17
CA ARG A 16 -16.02 -9.45 -3.32
C ARG A 16 -17.37 -9.12 -3.93
N GLY A 17 -17.80 -7.91 -3.66
CA GLY A 17 -19.10 -7.45 -4.06
C GLY A 17 -20.22 -7.88 -3.18
N ASP A 18 -21.17 -6.97 -3.07
CA ASP A 18 -22.41 -7.22 -2.40
C ASP A 18 -23.28 -8.20 -3.23
N ALA A 19 -23.10 -9.50 -2.99
CA ALA A 19 -24.00 -10.55 -3.47
C ALA A 19 -25.38 -10.51 -2.77
N LYS A 20 -25.56 -9.68 -1.71
CA LYS A 20 -26.81 -9.58 -0.94
C LYS A 20 -27.73 -8.46 -1.42
N SER A 21 -27.21 -7.50 -2.18
CA SER A 21 -28.00 -6.47 -2.83
C SER A 21 -28.24 -6.89 -4.28
N GLY A 22 -29.49 -7.19 -4.67
CA GLY A 22 -29.90 -7.55 -6.03
C GLY A 22 -29.64 -6.48 -7.11
N THR A 23 -28.76 -5.51 -6.83
CA THR A 23 -28.13 -4.60 -7.76
C THR A 23 -26.66 -4.96 -7.91
N ALA A 24 -26.34 -5.74 -8.94
CA ALA A 24 -24.98 -6.03 -9.38
C ALA A 24 -24.17 -4.73 -9.55
N LYS A 25 -23.31 -4.42 -8.58
CA LYS A 25 -22.30 -3.34 -8.67
C LYS A 25 -20.87 -3.86 -8.60
N VAL A 26 -20.69 -5.16 -8.85
CA VAL A 26 -19.46 -5.90 -8.51
C VAL A 26 -18.87 -6.56 -9.75
N ALA A 27 -18.67 -5.75 -10.77
CA ALA A 27 -17.94 -6.14 -11.97
C ALA A 27 -17.00 -5.02 -12.42
N GLY A 28 -16.56 -4.14 -11.51
CA GLY A 28 -16.01 -2.82 -11.90
C GLY A 28 -14.80 -2.29 -11.16
N VAL A 29 -14.18 -3.04 -10.23
CA VAL A 29 -12.94 -2.56 -9.61
C VAL A 29 -11.81 -2.71 -10.62
N LYS A 30 -11.37 -1.59 -11.20
CA LYS A 30 -10.31 -1.57 -12.22
C LYS A 30 -8.90 -1.50 -11.64
N GLY A 31 -8.75 -1.19 -10.36
CA GLY A 31 -7.45 -1.07 -9.70
C GLY A 31 -7.58 -0.62 -8.25
N VAL A 32 -6.55 -0.90 -7.46
CA VAL A 32 -6.47 -0.55 -6.03
C VAL A 32 -5.30 0.39 -5.80
N VAL A 33 -5.54 1.57 -5.22
CA VAL A 33 -4.47 2.49 -4.83
C VAL A 33 -4.21 2.37 -3.34
N PHE A 34 -3.10 1.75 -2.97
CA PHE A 34 -2.61 1.64 -1.61
C PHE A 34 -1.70 2.82 -1.28
N VAL A 35 -2.22 3.80 -0.55
CA VAL A 35 -1.46 5.02 -0.20
C VAL A 35 -0.70 4.82 1.10
N CYS A 36 0.61 5.06 1.08
CA CYS A 36 1.45 5.07 2.28
C CYS A 36 2.23 6.39 2.40
N ASP A 37 2.54 6.78 3.63
CA ASP A 37 3.38 7.94 3.93
C ASP A 37 4.86 7.54 3.83
N ALA A 38 5.54 7.99 2.78
CA ALA A 38 6.94 7.67 2.51
C ALA A 38 7.88 8.16 3.62
N ALA A 39 7.56 9.27 4.28
CA ALA A 39 8.38 9.85 5.34
C ALA A 39 8.20 9.11 6.68
N ALA A 40 7.01 8.56 6.93
CA ALA A 40 6.71 7.82 8.16
C ALA A 40 6.87 6.29 8.02
N LEU A 41 7.11 5.78 6.81
CA LEU A 41 7.11 4.34 6.52
C LEU A 41 8.13 3.57 7.36
N THR A 42 9.31 4.13 7.63
CA THR A 42 10.35 3.48 8.44
C THR A 42 9.93 3.21 9.88
N ARG A 43 8.97 3.99 10.41
CA ARG A 43 8.47 3.85 11.79
C ARG A 43 7.23 2.96 11.88
N ASN A 44 6.51 2.80 10.77
CA ASN A 44 5.21 2.12 10.71
C ASN A 44 5.22 0.93 9.74
N SER A 45 6.40 0.45 9.32
CA SER A 45 6.56 -0.50 8.22
C SER A 45 5.75 -1.78 8.44
N SER A 46 5.80 -2.34 9.65
CA SER A 46 5.05 -3.54 10.01
C SER A 46 3.55 -3.36 9.84
N THR A 47 2.96 -2.30 10.40
CA THR A 47 1.51 -2.02 10.32
C THR A 47 1.06 -1.72 8.89
N VAL A 48 1.89 -1.01 8.11
CA VAL A 48 1.60 -0.72 6.69
C VAL A 48 1.63 -2.02 5.88
N ALA A 49 2.66 -2.86 6.07
CA ALA A 49 2.75 -4.16 5.41
C ALA A 49 1.60 -5.09 5.82
N GLU A 50 1.07 -4.99 7.04
CA GLU A 50 -0.13 -5.71 7.45
C GLU A 50 -1.34 -5.37 6.60
N HIS A 51 -1.57 -4.08 6.44
CA HIS A 51 -2.72 -3.63 5.69
C HIS A 51 -2.59 -4.00 4.22
N LEU A 52 -1.39 -3.89 3.65
CA LEU A 52 -1.12 -4.33 2.28
C LEU A 52 -1.33 -5.84 2.12
N HIS A 53 -0.84 -6.64 3.07
CA HIS A 53 -1.04 -8.10 3.06
C HIS A 53 -2.54 -8.46 3.10
N LEU A 54 -3.36 -7.79 3.91
CA LEU A 54 -4.81 -8.01 3.92
C LEU A 54 -5.46 -7.77 2.55
N ILE A 55 -5.01 -6.73 1.83
CA ILE A 55 -5.50 -6.40 0.49
C ILE A 55 -5.05 -7.46 -0.52
N MET A 56 -3.76 -7.82 -0.50
CA MET A 56 -3.21 -8.88 -1.36
C MET A 56 -3.92 -10.21 -1.13
N SER A 57 -4.19 -10.56 0.13
CA SER A 57 -4.94 -11.76 0.51
C SER A 57 -6.35 -11.74 -0.07
N ALA A 58 -7.07 -10.61 0.02
CA ALA A 58 -8.41 -10.51 -0.52
C ALA A 58 -8.44 -10.60 -2.05
N ILE A 59 -7.41 -10.07 -2.74
CA ILE A 59 -7.29 -10.15 -4.20
C ILE A 59 -6.95 -11.57 -4.65
N ALA A 60 -6.00 -12.24 -3.99
CA ALA A 60 -5.63 -13.62 -4.30
C ALA A 60 -6.79 -14.62 -4.09
N ASN A 61 -7.74 -14.28 -3.21
CA ASN A 61 -8.94 -15.07 -2.94
C ASN A 61 -10.17 -14.64 -3.73
N LEU A 62 -10.01 -13.82 -4.77
CA LEU A 62 -11.12 -13.51 -5.67
C LEU A 62 -11.54 -14.78 -6.44
N PRO A 63 -12.84 -14.97 -6.71
CA PRO A 63 -13.29 -16.02 -7.61
C PRO A 63 -12.59 -15.92 -8.97
N PRO A 64 -12.26 -17.05 -9.63
CA PRO A 64 -11.52 -17.04 -10.91
C PRO A 64 -12.29 -16.37 -12.06
N SER A 65 -13.60 -16.12 -11.89
CA SER A 65 -14.42 -15.35 -12.82
C SER A 65 -14.20 -13.84 -12.74
N ILE A 66 -13.54 -13.35 -11.69
CA ILE A 66 -13.25 -11.93 -11.47
C ILE A 66 -11.76 -11.69 -11.73
N PRO A 67 -11.38 -10.84 -12.69
CA PRO A 67 -9.98 -10.51 -12.92
C PRO A 67 -9.41 -9.80 -11.69
N ALA A 68 -8.21 -10.19 -11.26
CA ALA A 68 -7.50 -9.55 -10.16
C ALA A 68 -7.20 -8.08 -10.52
N PRO A 69 -7.64 -7.10 -9.71
CA PRO A 69 -7.34 -5.69 -9.99
C PRO A 69 -5.86 -5.39 -9.68
N PRO A 70 -5.14 -4.66 -10.55
CA PRO A 70 -3.77 -4.26 -10.28
C PRO A 70 -3.69 -3.32 -9.07
N ILE A 71 -2.60 -3.40 -8.31
CA ILE A 71 -2.36 -2.58 -7.13
C ILE A 71 -1.30 -1.51 -7.44
N LEU A 72 -1.61 -0.26 -7.14
CA LEU A 72 -0.63 0.80 -7.06
C LEU A 72 -0.27 1.09 -5.60
N VAL A 73 0.97 0.80 -5.20
CA VAL A 73 1.54 1.32 -3.96
C VAL A 73 2.01 2.75 -4.21
N PHE A 74 1.28 3.72 -3.67
CA PHE A 74 1.58 5.14 -3.82
C PHE A 74 2.29 5.70 -2.60
N ALA A 75 3.60 5.90 -2.71
CA ALA A 75 4.47 6.52 -1.73
C ALA A 75 4.26 8.04 -1.70
N ASN A 76 3.25 8.46 -0.94
CA ASN A 76 2.87 9.86 -0.77
C ASN A 76 3.80 10.58 0.21
N LYS A 77 3.74 11.92 0.22
CA LYS A 77 4.59 12.81 1.04
C LYS A 77 6.07 12.64 0.76
N SER A 78 6.42 12.27 -0.47
CA SER A 78 7.81 12.13 -0.89
C SER A 78 8.59 13.45 -0.82
N ASP A 79 7.90 14.59 -0.88
CA ASP A 79 8.45 15.92 -0.67
C ASP A 79 9.05 16.13 0.74
N LEU A 80 8.56 15.40 1.74
CA LEU A 80 9.05 15.48 3.12
C LEU A 80 10.31 14.66 3.38
N LEU A 81 10.77 13.87 2.40
CA LEU A 81 12.02 13.13 2.55
C LEU A 81 13.22 14.09 2.59
N PRO A 82 14.21 13.82 3.45
CA PRO A 82 15.40 14.65 3.53
C PRO A 82 16.10 14.63 2.17
N LYS A 83 16.39 15.83 1.65
CA LYS A 83 17.20 15.97 0.45
C LYS A 83 18.58 15.39 0.76
N THR A 84 18.93 14.29 0.13
CA THR A 84 20.29 13.74 0.21
C THR A 84 21.25 14.68 -0.52
N ALA A 85 22.52 14.72 -0.10
CA ALA A 85 23.55 15.50 -0.79
C ALA A 85 23.75 15.03 -2.24
N GLU A 86 23.38 13.79 -2.54
CA GLU A 86 23.25 13.26 -3.89
C GLU A 86 22.02 13.85 -4.58
N LYS A 87 22.18 14.26 -5.85
CA LYS A 87 21.16 14.84 -6.74
C LYS A 87 19.96 13.90 -7.03
N THR A 88 19.81 12.82 -6.29
CA THR A 88 18.68 11.89 -6.40
C THR A 88 17.40 12.62 -6.06
N ALA A 89 16.47 12.68 -7.01
CA ALA A 89 15.17 13.28 -6.78
C ALA A 89 14.45 12.56 -5.63
N ASN A 90 13.84 13.30 -4.71
CA ASN A 90 13.10 12.75 -3.56
C ASN A 90 12.07 11.68 -3.96
N SER A 91 11.51 11.79 -5.17
CA SER A 91 10.58 10.81 -5.73
C SER A 91 11.23 9.44 -6.00
N ALA A 92 12.47 9.40 -6.49
CA ALA A 92 13.21 8.16 -6.71
C ALA A 92 13.57 7.51 -5.37
N LEU A 93 14.02 8.30 -4.39
CA LEU A 93 14.31 7.81 -3.04
C LEU A 93 13.07 7.23 -2.35
N ALA A 94 11.92 7.89 -2.48
CA ALA A 94 10.65 7.42 -1.94
C ALA A 94 10.25 6.06 -2.54
N LEU A 95 10.41 5.89 -3.86
CA LEU A 95 10.09 4.66 -4.56
C LEU A 95 10.95 3.50 -4.05
N THR A 96 12.29 3.64 -4.13
CA THR A 96 13.22 2.59 -3.71
C THR A 96 13.03 2.23 -2.24
N ARG A 97 12.90 3.21 -1.34
CA ARG A 97 12.68 2.93 0.09
C ARG A 97 11.36 2.21 0.34
N THR A 98 10.29 2.65 -0.32
CA THR A 98 8.97 2.04 -0.12
C THR A 98 8.96 0.59 -0.58
N GLN A 99 9.50 0.33 -1.77
CA GLN A 99 9.60 -1.02 -2.31
C GLN A 99 10.43 -1.92 -1.40
N THR A 100 11.69 -1.55 -1.11
CA THR A 100 12.59 -2.38 -0.30
C THR A 100 12.05 -2.65 1.11
N ILE A 101 11.43 -1.65 1.76
CA ILE A 101 10.88 -1.82 3.11
C ILE A 101 9.68 -2.77 3.07
N LEU A 102 8.74 -2.56 2.15
CA LEU A 102 7.52 -3.37 2.11
C LEU A 102 7.81 -4.80 1.68
N GLU A 103 8.62 -5.02 0.65
CA GLU A 103 9.03 -6.39 0.23
C GLU A 103 9.70 -7.14 1.38
N ARG A 104 10.61 -6.48 2.12
CA ARG A 104 11.24 -7.09 3.30
C ARG A 104 10.24 -7.41 4.41
N GLU A 105 9.30 -6.53 4.72
CA GLU A 105 8.29 -6.81 5.77
C GLU A 105 7.29 -7.90 5.35
N LEU A 106 6.92 -7.94 4.07
CA LEU A 106 6.07 -8.99 3.50
C LEU A 106 6.81 -10.34 3.47
N GLU A 107 8.10 -10.36 3.14
CA GLU A 107 8.92 -11.57 3.20
C GLU A 107 9.01 -12.11 4.64
N LYS A 108 9.23 -11.24 5.63
CA LYS A 108 9.20 -11.67 7.05
C LYS A 108 7.86 -12.32 7.41
N ARG A 109 6.74 -11.75 6.94
CA ARG A 109 5.40 -12.29 7.16
C ARG A 109 5.23 -13.65 6.49
N ARG A 110 5.66 -13.78 5.24
CA ARG A 110 5.64 -15.04 4.49
C ARG A 110 6.45 -16.13 5.19
N GLN A 111 7.67 -15.82 5.63
CA GLN A 111 8.51 -16.75 6.40
C GLN A 111 7.90 -17.13 7.76
N ALA A 112 7.23 -16.20 8.43
CA ALA A 112 6.50 -16.47 9.67
C ALA A 112 5.26 -17.37 9.46
N SER A 113 4.67 -17.35 8.26
CA SER A 113 3.58 -18.27 7.88
C SER A 113 4.13 -19.65 7.48
N LEU A 114 5.22 -19.70 6.70
CA LEU A 114 5.89 -20.95 6.31
C LEU A 114 6.40 -21.74 7.52
N SER A 115 7.06 -21.06 8.47
CA SER A 115 7.55 -21.69 9.70
C SER A 115 6.42 -22.19 10.60
N ARG A 116 5.25 -21.53 10.61
CA ARG A 116 4.04 -22.01 11.30
C ARG A 116 3.36 -23.18 10.57
N GLY A 117 3.41 -23.21 9.23
CA GLY A 117 2.89 -24.32 8.43
C GLY A 117 3.69 -25.61 8.61
N GLN A 118 4.95 -25.52 9.04
CA GLN A 118 5.82 -26.68 9.27
C GLN A 118 5.60 -27.37 10.63
N THR A 119 4.80 -26.80 11.53
CA THR A 119 4.45 -27.41 12.83
C THR A 119 2.99 -27.90 12.91
N GLY A 120 2.27 -27.91 11.78
CA GLY A 120 0.82 -28.11 11.72
C GLY A 120 0.31 -29.55 11.65
N ALA A 121 0.91 -30.49 12.38
CA ALA A 121 0.17 -31.67 12.87
C ALA A 121 -0.21 -31.41 14.34
N GLY A 122 -1.25 -30.60 14.54
CA GLY A 122 -1.92 -30.48 15.83
C GLY A 122 -2.03 -29.07 16.43
N GLY A 123 -3.27 -28.59 16.54
CA GLY A 123 -3.75 -27.91 17.75
C GLY A 123 -3.42 -26.42 17.94
N GLY A 124 -4.38 -25.60 17.51
CA GLY A 124 -4.77 -24.26 17.99
C GLY A 124 -3.96 -23.51 19.04
N VAL A 125 -3.65 -22.25 18.72
CA VAL A 125 -3.89 -21.06 19.57
C VAL A 125 -3.66 -19.77 18.76
N LEU A 126 -4.71 -19.23 18.14
CA LEU A 126 -4.94 -17.78 18.05
C LEU A 126 -6.40 -17.49 17.68
N SER A 127 -7.33 -17.93 18.54
CA SER A 127 -8.69 -17.38 18.59
C SER A 127 -8.79 -16.58 19.89
N GLU A 128 -8.29 -15.36 19.88
CA GLU A 128 -8.55 -14.35 20.91
C GLU A 128 -8.40 -12.94 20.30
N LEU A 129 -9.33 -12.58 19.40
CA LEU A 129 -9.86 -11.22 19.31
C LEU A 129 -11.07 -11.18 18.36
N GLY A 130 -12.27 -11.09 18.93
CA GLY A 130 -13.44 -10.50 18.28
C GLY A 130 -14.15 -11.37 17.23
N GLU A 131 -15.35 -11.80 17.61
CA GLU A 131 -16.37 -12.40 16.75
C GLU A 131 -16.66 -11.54 15.50
N ASP A 132 -17.11 -12.22 14.43
CA ASP A 132 -17.36 -11.74 13.05
C ASP A 132 -16.18 -11.77 12.05
N ALA A 133 -15.50 -12.92 11.95
CA ALA A 133 -14.66 -13.26 10.79
C ALA A 133 -15.03 -14.61 10.15
N ASP A 134 -16.32 -14.94 10.11
CA ASP A 134 -16.84 -16.01 9.24
C ASP A 134 -16.87 -15.52 7.78
N ALA A 135 -15.69 -15.50 7.12
CA ALA A 135 -15.50 -15.59 5.66
C ALA A 135 -14.03 -15.36 5.20
N ALA A 136 -13.02 -15.90 5.89
CA ALA A 136 -11.62 -15.77 5.43
C ALA A 136 -10.75 -17.03 5.65
N ALA A 137 -11.36 -18.19 5.84
CA ALA A 137 -10.64 -19.43 6.15
C ALA A 137 -10.64 -20.46 4.99
N GLU A 138 -10.61 -20.00 3.74
CA GLU A 138 -10.21 -20.80 2.58
C GLU A 138 -9.18 -20.05 1.70
N GLY A 139 -8.32 -19.24 2.34
CA GLY A 139 -7.16 -18.65 1.66
C GLY A 139 -5.94 -19.56 1.73
N THR A 140 -5.10 -19.51 0.69
CA THR A 140 -3.83 -20.26 0.58
C THR A 140 -3.04 -20.28 1.90
N ALA A 141 -2.21 -21.31 2.11
CA ALA A 141 -1.42 -21.47 3.35
C ALA A 141 -0.53 -20.25 3.69
N LEU A 142 -0.23 -19.39 2.70
CA LEU A 142 0.54 -18.15 2.85
C LEU A 142 -0.32 -16.88 2.90
N GLY A 143 -1.65 -17.02 2.83
CA GLY A 143 -2.60 -15.93 2.92
C GLY A 143 -2.45 -14.91 1.80
N GLY A 144 -2.16 -15.34 0.57
CA GLY A 144 -1.96 -14.47 -0.59
C GLY A 144 -0.57 -13.82 -0.70
N LEU A 145 0.46 -14.43 -0.11
CA LEU A 145 1.88 -14.05 -0.31
C LEU A 145 2.65 -15.12 -1.13
N ASP A 146 1.91 -15.89 -1.92
CA ASP A 146 2.45 -16.90 -2.82
C ASP A 146 3.27 -16.21 -3.93
N ILE A 147 4.40 -16.81 -4.28
CA ILE A 147 5.28 -16.36 -5.36
C ILE A 147 5.17 -17.34 -6.51
N ALA A 148 5.24 -16.86 -7.75
CA ALA A 148 5.15 -17.71 -8.94
C ALA A 148 6.17 -18.85 -8.90
N GLU A 149 5.76 -20.07 -9.25
CA GLU A 149 6.59 -21.28 -9.14
C GLU A 149 7.86 -21.23 -10.00
N ASP A 150 7.83 -20.48 -11.10
CA ASP A 150 8.92 -20.27 -12.05
C ASP A 150 9.81 -19.07 -11.72
N ALA A 151 9.51 -18.35 -10.63
CA ALA A 151 10.29 -17.18 -10.23
C ALA A 151 11.70 -17.57 -9.76
N GLU A 152 12.72 -16.87 -10.27
CA GLU A 152 14.11 -17.09 -9.86
C GLU A 152 14.34 -16.65 -8.40
N GLY A 153 14.78 -17.57 -7.54
CA GLY A 153 15.08 -17.29 -6.13
C GLY A 153 13.88 -17.40 -5.19
N THR A 154 14.13 -17.49 -3.88
CA THR A 154 13.10 -17.88 -2.89
C THR A 154 12.48 -16.72 -2.12
N SER A 155 12.96 -15.48 -2.31
CA SER A 155 12.49 -14.31 -1.56
C SER A 155 11.34 -13.60 -2.27
N PHE A 156 10.33 -13.19 -1.50
CA PHE A 156 9.24 -12.36 -1.99
C PHE A 156 9.74 -11.02 -2.54
N THR A 157 9.27 -10.68 -3.75
CA THR A 157 9.31 -9.35 -4.34
C THR A 157 7.97 -9.06 -4.98
N PHE A 158 7.63 -7.79 -5.20
CA PHE A 158 6.33 -7.44 -5.82
C PHE A 158 6.16 -8.01 -7.22
N GLU A 159 7.24 -8.07 -8.00
CA GLU A 159 7.26 -8.65 -9.34
C GLU A 159 6.96 -10.16 -9.37
N LYS A 160 7.29 -10.88 -8.28
CA LYS A 160 7.12 -12.33 -8.20
C LYS A 160 5.80 -12.76 -7.58
N TRP A 161 4.98 -11.81 -7.14
CA TRP A 161 3.72 -12.13 -6.48
C TRP A 161 2.73 -12.75 -7.46
N GLU A 162 2.20 -13.92 -7.13
CA GLU A 162 1.30 -14.67 -8.01
C GLU A 162 -0.09 -14.03 -8.13
N GLY A 163 -0.51 -13.26 -7.12
CA GLY A 163 -1.86 -12.71 -7.03
C GLY A 163 -2.17 -11.54 -7.98
N GLY A 164 -1.20 -11.08 -8.78
CA GLY A 164 -1.39 -10.06 -9.80
C GLY A 164 -0.30 -8.99 -9.84
N ASP A 165 -0.59 -7.88 -10.52
CA ASP A 165 0.39 -6.82 -10.74
C ASP A 165 0.44 -5.81 -9.60
N ILE A 166 1.65 -5.51 -9.11
CA ILE A 166 1.90 -4.42 -8.15
C ILE A 166 2.90 -3.43 -8.76
N GLU A 167 2.50 -2.17 -8.85
CA GLU A 167 3.38 -1.07 -9.23
C GLU A 167 3.64 -0.14 -8.05
N VAL A 168 4.86 0.40 -7.94
CA VAL A 168 5.21 1.42 -6.93
C VAL A 168 5.45 2.76 -7.60
N ARG A 169 4.67 3.79 -7.23
CA ARG A 169 4.90 5.18 -7.64
C ARG A 169 5.01 6.09 -6.42
N SER A 170 5.60 7.26 -6.61
CA SER A 170 5.75 8.27 -5.57
C SER A 170 5.21 9.62 -6.00
N GLY A 171 4.81 10.42 -5.01
CA GLY A 171 4.29 11.76 -5.23
C GLY A 171 4.03 12.51 -3.94
N TRP A 172 3.34 13.64 -4.06
CA TRP A 172 2.93 14.47 -2.94
C TRP A 172 1.67 15.24 -3.30
N VAL A 173 0.96 15.68 -2.28
CA VAL A 173 -0.18 16.59 -2.42
C VAL A 173 0.27 17.98 -1.99
N ASP A 174 0.07 18.98 -2.84
CA ASP A 174 0.30 20.37 -2.44
C ASP A 174 -0.83 20.80 -1.49
N VAL A 175 -0.55 20.74 -0.19
CA VAL A 175 -1.48 21.22 0.83
C VAL A 175 -1.13 22.68 1.10
N LYS A 176 -1.99 23.60 0.64
CA LYS A 176 -1.93 25.02 1.04
C LYS A 176 -2.06 25.12 2.55
N ARG A 177 -0.93 25.21 3.25
CA ARG A 177 -0.93 25.49 4.68
C ARG A 177 -1.38 26.94 4.85
N LYS A 178 -2.48 27.14 5.58
CA LYS A 178 -2.92 28.48 5.99
C LYS A 178 -1.76 29.07 6.78
N SER A 179 -1.06 30.06 6.22
CA SER A 179 0.01 30.75 6.92
C SER A 179 -0.61 31.37 8.17
N GLY A 180 -0.39 30.74 9.33
CA GLY A 180 -0.72 31.31 10.63
C GLY A 180 0.09 32.58 10.77
N LYS A 181 -0.57 33.73 10.60
CA LYS A 181 -0.03 35.02 10.98
C LYS A 181 -0.50 35.23 12.41
N GLU A 182 0.40 35.04 13.37
CA GLU A 182 0.52 35.78 14.65
C GLU A 182 1.60 35.12 15.52
N GLY A 183 2.63 35.89 15.84
CA GLY A 183 3.78 35.46 16.63
C GLY A 183 5.09 36.01 16.08
N GLU A 184 5.30 37.31 16.27
CA GLU A 184 6.55 38.02 16.07
C GLU A 184 7.62 37.45 17.02
N SER A 185 8.67 36.86 16.44
CA SER A 185 9.99 36.80 17.08
C SER A 185 11.04 36.77 15.97
N ASP A 186 11.79 37.86 15.88
CA ASP A 186 12.94 38.01 14.99
C ASP A 186 13.97 36.90 15.21
N SER A 187 14.25 36.13 14.15
CA SER A 187 15.57 35.53 13.96
C SER A 187 15.84 35.46 12.47
N GLU A 188 16.83 36.24 12.04
CA GLU A 188 17.37 36.29 10.69
C GLU A 188 17.72 34.89 10.18
N GLY A 189 17.08 34.50 9.08
CA GLY A 189 17.38 33.29 8.32
C GLY A 189 16.83 33.48 6.92
N GLU A 190 17.73 33.54 5.95
CA GLU A 190 17.51 33.85 4.53
C GLU A 190 16.15 33.41 3.99
N SER A 191 15.32 34.39 3.65
CA SER A 191 14.11 34.17 2.85
C SER A 191 14.54 33.79 1.43
N PRO A 192 14.07 32.66 0.85
CA PRO A 192 14.26 32.45 -0.57
C PRO A 192 13.43 33.49 -1.32
N VAL A 193 14.12 34.25 -2.16
CA VAL A 193 13.57 35.26 -3.07
C VAL A 193 12.33 34.70 -3.77
N ARG A 194 11.25 35.45 -3.63
CA ARG A 194 9.93 35.21 -4.23
C ARG A 194 10.00 35.46 -5.75
N GLY A 195 10.67 34.55 -6.46
CA GLY A 195 10.69 34.47 -7.91
C GLY A 195 9.59 33.53 -8.41
N GLU A 196 8.76 34.05 -9.30
CA GLU A 196 7.85 33.35 -10.23
C GLU A 196 6.85 32.35 -9.64
N LYS A 197 5.55 32.70 -9.76
CA LYS A 197 4.45 31.73 -9.71
C LYS A 197 4.50 30.84 -10.95
N GLU A 198 5.51 29.98 -11.08
CA GLU A 198 5.28 28.72 -11.76
C GLU A 198 4.10 28.07 -11.04
N LYS A 199 3.08 27.65 -11.79
CA LYS A 199 2.07 26.74 -11.26
C LYS A 199 2.82 25.50 -10.79
N ARG A 200 3.25 25.45 -9.53
CA ARG A 200 3.74 24.22 -8.91
C ARG A 200 2.60 23.23 -9.04
N GLY A 201 2.70 22.34 -10.02
CA GLY A 201 1.79 21.21 -10.14
C GLY A 201 1.83 20.43 -8.83
N ASP A 202 0.73 19.78 -8.49
CA ASP A 202 0.79 18.78 -7.44
C ASP A 202 1.70 17.62 -7.87
N GLY A 203 2.17 16.82 -6.91
CA GLY A 203 2.95 15.63 -7.18
C GLY A 203 2.09 14.43 -7.60
N LEU A 204 0.86 14.64 -8.08
CA LEU A 204 -0.10 13.56 -8.37
C LEU A 204 -0.10 13.11 -9.83
N GLY A 205 0.69 13.75 -10.71
CA GLY A 205 0.72 13.43 -12.14
C GLY A 205 0.90 11.92 -12.42
N LYS A 206 1.83 11.27 -11.71
CA LYS A 206 2.07 9.82 -11.81
C LYS A 206 0.88 8.96 -11.38
N LEU A 207 0.11 9.39 -10.39
CA LEU A 207 -1.12 8.71 -9.96
C LEU A 207 -2.23 8.88 -11.01
N VAL A 208 -2.41 10.11 -11.51
CA VAL A 208 -3.41 10.41 -12.53
C VAL A 208 -3.16 9.63 -13.81
N GLU A 209 -1.90 9.56 -14.25
CA GLU A 209 -1.48 8.75 -15.40
C GLU A 209 -1.80 7.27 -15.20
N TRP A 210 -1.49 6.71 -14.02
CA TRP A 210 -1.79 5.31 -13.71
C TRP A 210 -3.29 5.03 -13.78
N VAL A 211 -4.10 5.88 -13.13
CA VAL A 211 -5.56 5.75 -13.14
C VAL A 211 -6.12 5.91 -14.56
N ALA A 212 -5.53 6.77 -15.39
CA ALA A 212 -5.93 6.94 -16.78
C ALA A 212 -5.63 5.70 -17.63
N ALA A 213 -4.53 4.99 -17.37
CA ALA A 213 -4.15 3.76 -18.07
C ALA A 213 -5.08 2.58 -17.77
N LEU A 214 -5.85 2.61 -16.67
CA LEU A 214 -6.84 1.59 -16.34
C LEU A 214 -8.16 1.74 -17.12
N ARG A 215 -8.31 2.75 -17.97
CA ARG A 215 -9.59 3.09 -18.60
C ARG A 215 -9.96 2.18 -19.77
#